data_AF-A0A7W4WDY7-F1
#
_entry.id   AF-A0A7W4WDY7-F1
#
_cell.length_a   1.000
_cell.length_b   1.000
_cell.length_c   1.000
_cell.angle_alpha   90.00
_cell.angle_beta   90.00
_cell.angle_gamma   90.00
#
_symmetry.space_group_name_H-M   'P 1'
#
loop_
_entity.id
_entity.type
_entity.pdbx_description
1 polymer ?
#
loop_
_entity_poly.entity_id
_entity_poly.type
_entity_poly.pdbx_seq_one_letter_code
_entity_poly.pdbx_strand_id
1 'polypeptide(L)' 'MPRKALICPDTTPYYRCVLRAFLCGRDERTEQSFEHRRQWIGDRLLALAQVFALEEYRGRSNI' A
#
# COMPACT_ATOMS: atom_id res chain seq x y z
N MET A 1 19.63 8.56 8.96
CA MET A 1 19.82 9.14 7.61
C MET A 1 18.52 8.99 6.80
N PRO A 2 17.81 10.07 6.44
CA PRO A 2 16.51 9.97 5.77
C PRO A 2 16.63 9.69 4.25
N ARG A 3 15.88 8.69 3.75
CA ARG A 3 15.87 8.22 2.34
C ARG A 3 15.36 9.23 1.29
N LYS A 4 15.01 10.46 1.68
CA LYS A 4 14.54 11.48 0.72
C LYS A 4 15.64 12.05 -0.16
N ALA A 5 16.90 11.88 0.24
CA ALA A 5 18.06 12.42 -0.47
C ALA A 5 18.58 11.50 -1.60
N LEU A 6 18.00 10.31 -1.78
CA LEU A 6 18.47 9.31 -2.76
C LEU A 6 17.80 9.41 -4.13
N ILE A 7 16.81 10.30 -4.29
CA ILE A 7 15.99 10.35 -5.50
C ILE A 7 16.06 11.78 -6.04
N CYS A 8 16.82 11.95 -7.11
CA CYS A 8 16.89 13.21 -7.86
C CYS A 8 15.71 13.25 -8.86
N PRO A 9 14.76 14.18 -8.70
CA PRO A 9 13.59 14.26 -9.57
C PRO A 9 13.93 14.58 -11.04
N ASP A 10 15.06 15.26 -11.29
CA ASP A 10 15.52 15.61 -12.64
C ASP A 10 16.05 14.40 -13.43
N THR A 11 16.71 13.44 -12.78
CA THR A 11 17.24 12.23 -13.42
C THR A 11 16.30 11.03 -13.32
N THR A 12 15.25 11.12 -12.49
CA THR A 12 14.22 10.08 -12.38
C THR A 12 12.82 10.63 -12.64
N PRO A 13 12.53 11.13 -13.86
CA PRO A 13 11.17 11.57 -14.23
C PRO A 13 10.15 10.42 -14.20
N TYR A 14 10.65 9.18 -14.02
CA TYR A 14 9.91 7.94 -13.93
C TYR A 14 10.09 7.17 -12.61
N TYR A 15 10.20 7.86 -11.46
CA TYR A 15 9.71 7.24 -10.21
C TYR A 15 8.17 7.13 -10.29
N ARG A 16 7.67 6.30 -11.23
CA ARG A 16 6.33 6.37 -11.85
C ARG A 16 5.66 5.00 -11.99
N CYS A 17 6.16 3.97 -11.30
CA CYS A 17 5.60 2.61 -11.40
C CYS A 17 4.83 2.15 -10.16
N VAL A 18 4.85 2.91 -9.05
CA VAL A 18 4.27 2.42 -7.78
C VAL A 18 3.24 3.36 -7.15
N LEU A 19 3.18 4.64 -7.55
CA LEU A 19 2.38 5.63 -6.81
C LEU A 19 0.87 5.59 -7.08
N ARG A 20 0.40 4.79 -8.04
CA ARG A 20 -1.03 4.73 -8.42
C ARG A 20 -1.56 3.30 -8.60
N ALA A 21 -0.88 2.31 -8.05
CA ALA A 21 -1.46 0.97 -7.95
C ALA A 21 -2.46 0.98 -6.78
N PHE A 22 -3.75 1.18 -7.08
CA PHE A 22 -4.81 1.00 -6.07
C PHE A 22 -4.78 -0.45 -5.59
N LEU A 23 -4.42 -0.64 -4.33
CA LEU A 23 -4.36 -1.95 -3.70
C LEU A 23 -5.78 -2.47 -3.42
N CYS A 24 -6.60 -1.68 -2.72
CA CYS A 24 -8.02 -1.94 -2.45
C CYS A 24 -8.82 -0.62 -2.42
N GLY A 25 -10.15 -0.70 -2.38
CA GLY A 25 -11.05 0.46 -2.42
C GLY A 25 -11.50 0.87 -3.83
N ARG A 26 -12.27 1.96 -3.93
CA ARG A 26 -12.77 2.51 -5.20
C ARG A 26 -11.85 3.65 -5.66
N ASP A 27 -11.39 3.58 -6.91
CA ASP A 27 -10.67 4.68 -7.54
C ASP A 27 -11.68 5.74 -7.98
N GLU A 28 -11.63 6.93 -7.38
CA GLU A 28 -12.54 8.04 -7.69
C GLU A 28 -12.42 8.54 -9.14
N ARG A 29 -11.29 8.29 -9.80
CA ARG A 29 -11.01 8.80 -11.14
C ARG A 29 -11.43 7.83 -12.25
N THR A 30 -11.36 6.53 -11.99
CA THR A 30 -11.74 5.48 -12.96
C THR A 30 -13.03 4.77 -12.56
N GLU A 31 -13.55 5.09 -11.39
CA GLU A 31 -14.74 4.50 -10.77
C GLU A 31 -14.66 2.99 -10.51
N GLN A 32 -13.48 2.39 -10.72
CA GLN A 32 -13.24 0.97 -10.56
C GLN A 32 -13.08 0.60 -9.08
N SER A 33 -13.73 -0.50 -8.68
CA SER A 33 -13.59 -1.07 -7.34
C SER A 33 -12.56 -2.19 -7.31
N PHE A 34 -11.53 -2.02 -6.50
CA PHE A 34 -10.50 -3.01 -6.20
C PHE A 34 -10.74 -3.72 -4.85
N GLU A 35 -11.92 -3.56 -4.26
CA GLU A 35 -12.27 -4.12 -2.94
C GLU A 35 -12.12 -5.66 -2.89
N HIS A 36 -12.28 -6.34 -4.03
CA HIS A 36 -12.07 -7.78 -4.17
C HIS A 36 -10.66 -8.25 -3.78
N ARG A 37 -9.66 -7.35 -3.76
CA ARG A 37 -8.28 -7.66 -3.38
C ARG A 37 -8.01 -7.53 -1.89
N ARG A 38 -8.94 -6.94 -1.13
CA ARG A 38 -8.74 -6.60 0.28
C ARG A 38 -8.34 -7.79 1.13
N GLN A 39 -9.00 -8.94 0.94
CA GLN A 39 -8.66 -10.16 1.69
C GLN A 39 -7.23 -10.61 1.39
N TRP A 40 -6.89 -10.73 0.10
CA TRP A 40 -5.55 -11.13 -0.33
C TRP A 40 -4.43 -10.18 0.15
N ILE A 41 -4.72 -8.88 0.21
CA ILE A 41 -3.80 -7.88 0.77
C ILE A 41 -3.63 -8.06 2.27
N GLY A 42 -4.74 -8.24 3.00
CA GLY A 42 -4.71 -8.51 4.43
C GLY A 42 -3.90 -9.76 4.77
N ASP A 43 -4.12 -10.86 4.06
CA ASP A 43 -3.41 -12.12 4.29
C ASP A 43 -1.89 -11.97 4.07
N ARG A 44 -1.49 -11.23 3.03
CA ARG A 44 -0.06 -10.95 2.77
C ARG A 44 0.55 -10.01 3.80
N LEU A 45 -0.16 -8.97 4.20
CA LEU A 45 0.30 -8.05 5.24
C LEU A 45 0.49 -8.79 6.57
N LEU A 46 -0.45 -9.66 6.94
CA LEU A 46 -0.38 -10.48 8.13
C LEU A 46 0.82 -11.45 8.07
N ALA A 47 1.02 -12.13 6.94
CA ALA A 47 2.15 -13.04 6.76
C ALA A 47 3.50 -12.30 6.89
N LEU A 48 3.61 -11.10 6.33
CA LEU A 48 4.80 -10.27 6.49
C LEU A 48 4.96 -9.79 7.94
N ALA A 49 3.88 -9.35 8.59
CA ALA A 49 3.91 -8.93 9.98
C ALA A 49 4.42 -10.06 10.89
N GLN A 50 3.98 -11.30 10.67
CA GLN A 50 4.48 -12.47 11.39
C GLN A 50 5.98 -12.70 11.21
N VAL A 51 6.49 -12.61 9.97
CA VAL A 51 7.92 -12.77 9.67
C VAL A 51 8.77 -11.69 10.36
N PHE A 52 8.25 -10.46 10.44
CA PHE A 52 8.94 -9.33 11.05
C PHE A 52 8.59 -9.11 12.52
N ALA A 53 7.86 -10.04 13.16
CA ALA A 53 7.36 -9.92 14.54
C ALA A 53 6.66 -8.57 14.84
N LEU A 54 5.92 -8.06 13.85
CA LEU A 54 5.10 -6.86 13.98
C LEU A 54 3.70 -7.27 14.45
N GLU A 55 3.19 -6.56 15.46
CA GLU A 55 1.81 -6.71 15.91
C GLU A 55 0.88 -5.85 15.03
N GLU A 56 -0.07 -6.47 14.35
CA GLU A 56 -1.10 -5.75 13.61
C GLU A 56 -2.15 -5.21 14.59
N TYR A 57 -2.12 -3.91 14.90
CA TYR A 57 -3.20 -3.26 15.66
C TYR A 57 -4.45 -3.17 14.79
N ARG A 58 -5.28 -4.21 14.80
CA ARG A 58 -6.58 -4.21 14.15
C ARG A 58 -7.55 -3.41 15.02
N GLY A 59 -7.54 -2.09 14.85
CA GLY A 59 -8.54 -1.18 15.40
C GLY A 59 -9.93 -1.70 15.03
N ARG A 60 -10.63 -2.22 16.03
CA ARG A 60 -11.97 -2.80 15.92
C ARG A 60 -12.95 -1.65 15.71
N SER A 61 -13.08 -1.17 14.47
CA SER A 61 -14.16 -0.27 14.06
C SER A 61 -15.44 -1.09 13.99
N ASN A 62 -16.04 -1.36 15.15
CA ASN A 62 -17.47 -1.61 15.22
C ASN A 62 -18.19 -0.27 15.08
N ILE A 63 -19.28 -0.33 14.29
CA ILE A 63 -20.42 0.59 14.24
C ILE A 63 -20.63 1.39 15.54
#